data_AF-A0A382WC59-F1
#
_entry.id   AF-A0A382WC59-F1
#
_cell.length_a   1.000
_cell.length_b   1.000
_cell.length_c   1.000
_cell.angle_alpha   90.00
_cell.angle_beta   90.00
_cell.angle_gamma   90.00
#
_symmetry.space_group_name_H-M   'P 1'
#
loop_
_entity.id
_entity.type
_entity.pdbx_description
1 polymer ?
#
loop_
_entity_poly.entity_id
_entity_poly.type
_entity_poly.pdbx_seq_one_letter_code
_entity_poly.pdbx_strand_id
1 'polypeptide(L)'
;MKQFIIDRTEIRASIAVVLGSGMGGFCDRMDDIILIPYKDIPDYPESTVRGHAGELAIGSLDNIPLLAAKGRFHFYEGYDIQTITL
;
A
#
# COMPACT_ATOMS: atom_id res chain seq x y z
N MET A 1 12.72 0.75 -4.09
CA MET A 1 11.50 0.95 -3.28
C MET A 1 11.35 2.35 -2.66
N LYS A 2 12.06 2.69 -1.56
CA LYS A 2 11.78 3.92 -0.78
C LYS A 2 11.82 5.22 -1.59
N GLN A 3 12.91 5.49 -2.30
CA GLN A 3 13.06 6.73 -3.07
C GLN A 3 11.97 6.85 -4.15
N PHE A 4 11.70 5.75 -4.84
CA PHE A 4 10.63 5.66 -5.84
C PHE A 4 9.25 6.05 -5.28
N ILE A 5 8.93 5.68 -4.04
CA ILE A 5 7.69 6.07 -3.38
C ILE A 5 7.73 7.56 -2.98
N ILE A 6 8.85 8.02 -2.41
CA ILE A 6 9.02 9.42 -1.96
C ILE A 6 8.91 10.40 -3.14
N ASP A 7 9.41 10.05 -4.32
CA ASP A 7 9.41 10.91 -5.49
C ASP A 7 8.01 11.11 -6.11
N ARG A 8 7.01 10.32 -5.69
CA ARG A 8 5.65 10.39 -6.22
C ARG A 8 4.74 11.36 -5.49
N THR A 9 5.15 11.85 -4.33
CA THR A 9 4.30 12.67 -3.49
C THR A 9 5.13 13.63 -2.63
N GLU A 10 4.57 14.78 -2.32
CA GLU A 10 5.12 15.67 -1.29
C GLU A 10 4.62 15.30 0.11
N ILE A 11 3.60 14.44 0.22
CA ILE A 11 3.02 13.99 1.50
C ILE A 11 4.08 13.21 2.28
N ARG A 12 4.26 13.58 3.55
CA ARG A 12 5.17 12.91 4.49
C ARG A 12 4.35 12.30 5.62
N ALA A 13 3.87 11.08 5.38
CA ALA A 13 3.13 10.30 6.34
C ALA A 13 4.06 9.71 7.42
N SER A 14 3.64 9.80 8.68
CA SER A 14 4.26 9.08 9.82
C SER A 14 3.47 7.84 10.22
N ILE A 15 2.28 7.65 9.64
CA ILE A 15 1.36 6.55 9.93
C ILE A 15 1.26 5.67 8.68
N ALA A 16 1.39 4.36 8.87
CA ALA A 16 1.15 3.36 7.84
C ALA A 16 0.04 2.38 8.30
N VAL A 17 -0.86 2.04 7.40
CA VAL A 17 -1.98 1.11 7.64
C VAL A 17 -1.92 -0.03 6.64
N VAL A 18 -1.99 -1.28 7.10
CA VAL A 18 -2.05 -2.45 6.22
C VAL A 18 -3.48 -2.98 6.18
N LEU A 19 -4.13 -2.88 5.02
CA LEU A 19 -5.52 -3.25 4.85
C LEU A 19 -5.63 -4.74 4.49
N GLY A 20 -6.43 -5.47 5.27
CA GLY A 20 -6.77 -6.86 5.02
C GLY A 20 -7.83 -7.04 3.94
N SER A 21 -8.24 -8.29 3.73
CA SER A 21 -9.26 -8.64 2.74
C SER A 21 -10.58 -7.92 3.03
N GLY A 22 -11.16 -7.29 2.00
CA GLY A 22 -12.42 -6.54 2.11
C GLY A 22 -12.29 -5.13 2.72
N MET A 23 -11.10 -4.71 3.15
CA MET A 23 -10.89 -3.40 3.80
C MET A 23 -10.42 -2.30 2.84
N GLY A 24 -10.31 -2.59 1.54
CA GLY A 24 -9.82 -1.64 0.54
C GLY A 24 -10.62 -0.33 0.45
N GLY A 25 -11.92 -0.37 0.76
CA GLY A 25 -12.79 0.81 0.79
C GLY A 25 -12.46 1.82 1.88
N PHE A 26 -11.54 1.51 2.81
CA PHE A 26 -10.98 2.51 3.73
C PHE A 26 -10.40 3.70 2.96
N CYS A 27 -9.72 3.45 1.85
CA CYS A 27 -9.09 4.50 1.05
C CYS A 27 -10.12 5.40 0.35
N ASP A 28 -11.37 4.99 0.17
CA ASP A 28 -12.40 5.82 -0.47
C ASP A 28 -12.78 7.06 0.37
N ARG A 29 -12.33 7.09 1.63
CA ARG A 29 -12.56 8.19 2.57
C ARG A 29 -11.36 9.13 2.72
N MET A 30 -10.24 8.83 2.05
CA MET A 30 -9.05 9.66 2.12
C MET A 30 -9.12 10.81 1.10
N ASP A 31 -8.44 11.90 1.41
CA ASP A 31 -8.26 13.07 0.57
C ASP A 31 -6.87 13.07 -0.07
N ASP A 32 -6.74 13.78 -1.19
CA ASP A 32 -5.47 13.98 -1.93
C ASP A 32 -4.70 12.68 -2.23
N ILE A 33 -5.43 11.62 -2.55
CA ILE A 33 -4.86 10.28 -2.71
C ILE A 33 -4.00 10.17 -3.96
N ILE A 34 -2.80 9.65 -3.76
CA ILE A 34 -1.91 9.13 -4.79
C ILE A 34 -1.88 7.61 -4.66
N LEU A 35 -2.26 6.92 -5.73
CA LEU A 35 -2.23 5.45 -5.81
C LEU A 35 -0.98 5.00 -6.57
N ILE A 36 -0.27 4.04 -5.99
CA ILE A 36 0.94 3.44 -6.55
C ILE A 36 0.74 1.93 -6.62
N PRO A 37 0.51 1.35 -7.82
CA PRO A 37 0.44 -0.09 -7.97
C PRO A 37 1.73 -0.77 -7.50
N TYR A 38 1.62 -1.89 -6.77
CA TYR A 38 2.77 -2.65 -6.26
C TYR A 38 3.72 -3.07 -7.38
N LYS A 39 3.16 -3.52 -8.50
CA LYS A 39 3.92 -3.93 -9.70
C LYS A 39 4.83 -2.83 -10.28
N ASP A 40 4.53 -1.57 -10.00
CA ASP A 40 5.35 -0.46 -10.49
C ASP A 40 6.54 -0.21 -9.54
N ILE A 41 6.42 -0.59 -8.26
CA ILE A 41 7.45 -0.38 -7.24
C ILE A 41 8.60 -1.38 -7.48
N PRO A 42 9.83 -0.90 -7.74
CA PRO A 42 10.96 -1.78 -7.99
C PRO A 42 11.20 -2.74 -6.83
N ASP A 43 11.35 -4.04 -7.14
CA ASP A 43 11.59 -5.14 -6.20
C ASP A 43 10.42 -5.43 -5.23
N TYR A 44 9.24 -4.85 -5.47
CA TYR A 44 8.07 -5.09 -4.63
C TYR A 44 7.29 -6.34 -5.10
N PRO A 45 6.74 -7.16 -4.18
CA PRO A 45 6.00 -8.35 -4.56
C PRO A 45 4.65 -8.00 -5.22
N GLU A 46 4.12 -8.91 -6.03
CA GLU A 46 2.77 -8.80 -6.58
C GLU A 46 1.78 -9.57 -5.70
N SER A 47 0.62 -8.98 -5.40
CA SER A 47 -0.43 -9.70 -4.68
C SER A 47 -1.31 -10.45 -5.67
N THR A 48 -1.53 -11.74 -5.40
CA THR A 48 -2.31 -12.64 -6.26
C THR A 48 -3.71 -12.93 -5.71
N VAL A 49 -3.99 -12.43 -4.49
CA VAL A 49 -5.21 -12.72 -3.75
C VAL A 49 -6.37 -11.84 -4.20
N ARG A 50 -7.51 -12.46 -4.47
CA ARG A 50 -8.74 -11.74 -4.80
C ARG A 50 -9.16 -10.80 -3.65
N GLY A 51 -9.44 -9.54 -3.98
CA GLY A 51 -9.81 -8.51 -3.01
C GLY A 51 -8.63 -7.74 -2.42
N HIS A 52 -7.40 -8.05 -2.85
CA HIS A 52 -6.22 -7.23 -2.62
C HIS A 52 -5.98 -6.43 -3.90
N ALA A 53 -6.13 -5.12 -3.84
CA ALA A 53 -5.96 -4.26 -5.02
C ALA A 53 -4.51 -4.23 -5.50
N GLY A 54 -3.57 -4.43 -4.58
CA GLY A 54 -2.15 -4.41 -4.89
C GLY A 54 -1.64 -2.99 -5.12
N GLU A 55 -2.03 -2.05 -4.25
CA GLU A 55 -1.72 -0.62 -4.38
C GLU A 55 -1.32 -0.01 -3.04
N LEU A 56 -0.31 0.87 -3.04
CA LEU A 56 -0.07 1.81 -1.95
C LEU A 56 -0.91 3.06 -2.21
N ALA A 57 -1.75 3.45 -1.25
CA ALA A 57 -2.46 4.72 -1.24
C ALA A 57 -1.76 5.68 -0.29
N ILE A 58 -1.42 6.88 -0.76
CA ILE A 58 -0.80 7.93 0.06
C ILE A 58 -1.70 9.14 -0.02
N GLY A 59 -2.17 9.63 1.13
CA GLY A 59 -3.12 10.74 1.18
C GLY A 59 -3.29 11.20 2.62
N SER A 60 -4.42 11.84 2.89
CA SER A 60 -4.78 12.28 4.23
C SER A 60 -6.15 11.74 4.63
N LEU A 61 -6.37 11.52 5.93
CA LEU A 61 -7.69 11.28 6.50
C LEU A 61 -7.88 12.25 7.66
N ASP A 62 -8.91 13.09 7.63
CA ASP A 62 -9.13 14.14 8.63
C ASP A 62 -7.89 15.04 8.83
N ASN A 63 -7.23 15.43 7.73
CA ASN A 63 -5.95 16.17 7.69
C ASN A 63 -4.73 15.44 8.28
N ILE A 64 -4.85 14.15 8.58
CA ILE A 64 -3.73 13.33 9.06
C ILE A 64 -3.10 12.59 7.88
N PRO A 65 -1.84 12.90 7.51
CA PRO A 65 -1.18 12.24 6.40
C PRO A 65 -0.85 10.79 6.76
N LEU A 66 -1.26 9.87 5.89
CA LEU A 66 -1.03 8.44 6.08
C LEU A 66 -0.74 7.73 4.75
N LEU A 67 -0.11 6.56 4.88
CA LEU A 67 0.04 5.59 3.81
C LEU A 67 -0.80 4.35 4.14
N ALA A 68 -1.54 3.83 3.17
CA ALA A 68 -2.33 2.63 3.31
C ALA A 68 -1.96 1.60 2.23
N ALA A 69 -1.58 0.40 2.64
CA ALA A 69 -1.37 -0.73 1.75
C ALA A 69 -2.73 -1.41 1.48
N LYS A 70 -3.27 -1.24 0.26
CA LYS A 70 -4.56 -1.81 -0.18
C LYS A 70 -4.39 -3.28 -0.57
N GLY A 71 -4.28 -4.10 0.47
CA GLY A 71 -3.91 -5.50 0.37
C GLY A 71 -2.49 -5.74 0.84
N ARG A 72 -2.22 -6.99 1.20
CA ARG A 72 -0.94 -7.47 1.73
C ARG A 72 -0.57 -8.81 1.10
N PHE A 73 0.68 -9.21 1.31
CA PHE A 73 1.18 -10.51 0.89
C PHE A 73 0.95 -11.55 1.97
N HIS A 74 0.82 -12.80 1.56
CA HIS A 74 0.67 -13.92 2.47
C HIS A 74 1.66 -15.02 2.13
N PHE A 75 2.08 -15.72 3.18
CA PHE A 75 2.95 -16.88 3.06
C PHE A 75 2.33 -17.98 2.17
N TYR A 76 1.01 -18.15 2.20
CA TYR A 76 0.32 -19.15 1.36
C TYR A 76 0.32 -18.81 -0.13
N GLU A 77 0.71 -17.60 -0.53
CA GLU A 77 0.91 -17.23 -1.94
C GLU A 77 2.24 -17.81 -2.50
N GLY A 78 3.05 -18.44 -1.65
CA GLY A 78 4.36 -19.01 -2.01
C GLY A 78 5.55 -18.11 -1.68
N TYR A 79 5.32 -16.96 -1.08
CA TYR A 79 6.35 -16.03 -0.64
C TYR A 79 6.98 -16.44 0.68
N ASP A 80 8.29 -16.20 0.84
CA ASP A 80 8.98 -16.37 2.12
C ASP A 80 8.65 -15.24 3.10
N ILE A 81 9.05 -15.41 4.37
CA ILE A 81 8.76 -14.44 5.43
C ILE A 81 9.43 -13.08 5.16
N GLN A 82 10.59 -13.07 4.50
CA GLN A 82 11.29 -11.82 4.18
C GLN A 82 10.49 -11.01 3.17
N THR A 83 9.97 -11.68 2.15
CA THR A 83 9.19 -11.10 1.06
C THR A 83 7.85 -10.53 1.57
N ILE A 84 7.16 -11.21 2.49
CA ILE A 84 5.87 -10.71 3.00
C ILE A 84 6.01 -9.48 3.94
N THR A 85 7.23 -9.18 4.42
CA THR A 85 7.50 -8.06 5.36
C THR A 85 8.22 -6.87 4.74
N LEU A 86 8.37 -6.83 3.40
CA LEU A 86 9.08 -5.79 2.65
C LEU A 86 8.50 -4.37 2.82
#